data_AF-A0A7X7DYI8-F1
#
_entry.id   AF-A0A7X7DYI8-F1
#
_cell.length_a   1.000
_cell.length_b   1.000
_cell.length_c   1.000
_cell.angle_alpha   90.00
_cell.angle_beta   90.00
_cell.angle_gamma   90.00
#
_symmetry.space_group_name_H-M   'P 1'
#
loop_
_entity.id
_entity.type
_entity.pdbx_description
1 polymer ?
#
loop_
_entity_poly.entity_id
_entity_poly.type
_entity_poly.pdbx_seq_one_letter_code
_entity_poly.pdbx_strand_id
1 'polypeptide(L)'
;MSSDKGKNLSITPISPGSDPFKDFNPVLWNPQREENAADLIYSIKRNHGIPGSFKLHNLNDAINDTLPFQDKILVEYKIRDSRYSIFTVSDLLSSPYPFDEQSEGNILGEIAERISRRITKYFLKHLHRSGKTGGIFDQNFDIKNCENFIVAHTRDYVLKIQKYPNLIILKHSGHGKYGYENIKELDGFFDYRFMGRRHIIVLESKLEKINVDCDDLIKNLFNPLRQLFPDSKFYYLLFTDKYSIYSGGSIERLRKLKQLPVKIYEKLLLDGVGTLFFTFNETRSDFEKIKDFLMLQYKVIKNQSLTIFGKTIITPKELTIFDGGETPHIKLVKDIQTGFWREIPLRHKTTRNPR
;
A
#
# COMPACT_ATOMS: atom_id res chain seq x y z
N MET A 1 23.38 -5.06 37.62
CA MET A 1 23.70 -3.61 37.63
C MET A 1 24.72 -3.32 36.55
N SER A 2 24.30 -2.76 35.42
CA SER A 2 25.04 -1.72 34.69
C SER A 2 24.11 -1.19 33.60
N SER A 3 24.08 0.14 33.54
CA SER A 3 23.01 0.99 33.07
C SER A 3 22.94 1.15 31.56
N ASP A 4 21.72 1.07 31.04
CA ASP A 4 21.26 1.72 29.82
C ASP A 4 21.71 3.18 29.79
N LYS A 5 22.53 3.54 28.79
CA LYS A 5 22.69 4.94 28.36
C LYS A 5 21.90 5.12 27.07
N GLY A 6 20.68 5.62 27.24
CA GLY A 6 19.83 6.10 26.16
C GLY A 6 20.61 7.08 25.28
N LYS A 7 20.63 6.79 23.97
CA LYS A 7 21.05 7.76 22.96
C LYS A 7 20.06 8.92 22.97
N ASN A 8 20.43 10.00 23.64
CA ASN A 8 19.80 11.30 23.47
C ASN A 8 19.93 11.70 21.99
N LEU A 9 18.81 11.58 21.26
CA LEU A 9 18.62 12.26 19.98
C LEU A 9 18.71 13.76 20.27
N SER A 10 19.81 14.38 19.85
CA SER A 10 19.99 15.83 19.90
C SER A 10 18.87 16.48 19.07
N ILE A 11 17.99 17.21 19.74
CA ILE A 11 16.91 17.96 19.11
C ILE A 11 17.51 19.29 18.66
N THR A 12 17.88 19.39 17.39
CA THR A 12 18.21 20.66 16.76
C THR A 12 16.96 21.55 16.78
N PRO A 13 17.02 22.82 17.23
CA PRO A 13 15.87 23.70 17.21
C PRO A 13 15.41 23.91 15.77
N ILE A 14 14.13 23.60 15.53
CA ILE A 14 13.51 23.65 14.21
C ILE A 14 13.17 25.11 13.88
N SER A 15 13.77 25.66 12.82
CA SER A 15 13.54 27.04 12.39
C SER A 15 12.11 27.26 11.91
N PRO A 16 11.45 28.40 12.24
CA PRO A 16 10.16 28.77 11.68
C PRO A 16 10.23 28.79 10.14
N GLY A 17 9.56 27.85 9.50
CA GLY A 17 9.54 27.72 8.04
C GLY A 17 10.22 26.46 7.48
N SER A 18 10.77 25.59 8.32
CA SER A 18 11.29 24.30 7.87
C SER A 18 10.21 23.42 7.24
N ASP A 19 10.49 22.88 6.07
CA ASP A 19 9.69 21.83 5.46
C ASP A 19 9.90 20.50 6.20
N PRO A 20 8.85 19.84 6.75
CA PRO A 20 8.98 18.58 7.49
C PRO A 20 9.47 17.41 6.62
N PHE A 21 9.40 17.54 5.29
CA PHE A 21 9.80 16.50 4.35
C PHE A 21 11.14 16.78 3.67
N LYS A 22 11.85 17.86 4.04
CA LYS A 22 13.10 18.30 3.38
C LYS A 22 14.14 17.19 3.23
N ASP A 23 14.29 16.33 4.25
CA ASP A 23 15.29 15.26 4.27
C ASP A 23 14.92 14.04 3.39
N PHE A 24 13.67 13.98 2.94
CA PHE A 24 13.12 12.88 2.12
C PHE A 24 13.06 13.24 0.64
N ASN A 25 13.17 14.53 0.30
CA ASN A 25 13.27 14.97 -1.08
C ASN A 25 14.60 14.51 -1.71
N PRO A 26 14.61 14.20 -3.02
CA PRO A 26 15.84 14.04 -3.77
C PRO A 26 16.75 15.26 -3.66
N VAL A 27 18.05 15.02 -3.58
CA VAL A 27 19.08 16.06 -3.53
C VAL A 27 20.14 15.78 -4.59
N LEU A 28 20.65 16.84 -5.21
CA LEU A 28 21.86 16.75 -6.02
C LEU A 28 23.06 16.50 -5.09
N TRP A 29 23.88 15.53 -5.45
CA TRP A 29 25.08 15.16 -4.73
C TRP A 29 26.19 14.80 -5.71
N ASN A 30 27.39 15.30 -5.46
CA ASN A 30 28.58 14.90 -6.20
C ASN A 30 29.34 13.78 -5.44
N PRO A 31 29.37 12.54 -5.95
CA PRO A 31 30.14 11.45 -5.36
C PRO A 31 31.65 11.65 -5.41
N GLN A 32 32.16 12.44 -6.36
CA GLN A 32 33.60 12.60 -6.59
C GLN A 32 34.18 13.84 -5.90
N ARG A 33 33.34 14.69 -5.28
CA ARG A 33 33.73 15.95 -4.59
C ARG A 33 34.50 16.97 -5.45
N GLU A 34 34.70 16.72 -6.73
CA GLU A 34 35.26 17.67 -7.69
C GLU A 34 34.19 18.68 -8.14
N GLU A 35 34.58 19.85 -8.64
CA GLU A 35 33.65 20.93 -9.03
C GLU A 35 32.90 20.67 -10.35
N ASN A 36 33.11 19.52 -11.00
CA ASN A 36 32.47 19.20 -12.28
C ASN A 36 30.99 18.86 -12.10
N ALA A 37 30.13 19.68 -12.70
CA ALA A 37 28.67 19.51 -12.71
C ALA A 37 28.21 18.22 -13.43
N ALA A 38 29.05 17.64 -14.28
CA ALA A 38 28.75 16.44 -15.06
C ALA A 38 28.57 15.17 -14.20
N ASP A 39 29.08 15.16 -12.97
CA ASP A 39 29.05 13.99 -12.08
C ASP A 39 27.98 14.09 -10.99
N LEU A 40 27.14 15.14 -11.02
CA LEU A 40 26.04 15.29 -10.08
C LEU A 40 24.99 14.21 -10.31
N ILE A 41 24.63 13.53 -9.23
CA ILE A 41 23.55 12.55 -9.21
C ILE A 41 22.46 12.97 -8.23
N TYR A 42 21.21 12.67 -8.56
CA TYR A 42 20.14 12.73 -7.58
C TYR A 42 20.19 11.51 -6.67
N SER A 43 20.16 11.79 -5.38
CA SER A 43 20.14 10.79 -4.32
C SER A 43 19.11 11.16 -3.26
N ILE A 44 18.70 10.17 -2.47
CA ILE A 44 17.83 10.39 -1.30
C ILE A 44 18.67 10.17 -0.05
N LYS A 45 18.66 11.15 0.86
CA LYS A 45 19.42 11.10 2.14
C LYS A 45 18.79 10.14 3.15
N ARG A 46 17.46 10.05 3.16
CA ARG A 46 16.69 9.15 4.04
C ARG A 46 15.59 8.43 3.28
N ASN A 47 15.60 7.10 3.34
CA ASN A 47 14.40 6.33 3.03
C ASN A 47 13.39 6.52 4.16
N HIS A 48 12.12 6.27 3.89
CA HIS A 48 11.09 6.26 4.95
C HIS A 48 11.38 5.27 6.08
N GLY A 49 12.02 4.12 5.79
CA GLY A 49 12.62 3.23 6.78
C GLY A 49 11.61 2.53 7.69
N ILE A 50 10.40 2.27 7.22
CA ILE A 50 9.34 1.63 8.00
C ILE A 50 9.35 0.13 7.70
N PRO A 51 9.88 -0.73 8.59
CA PRO A 51 9.74 -2.17 8.43
C PRO A 51 8.31 -2.60 8.75
N GLY A 52 7.77 -3.47 7.92
CA GLY A 52 6.48 -4.11 8.15
C GLY A 52 6.49 -5.57 7.75
N SER A 53 5.47 -6.31 8.15
CA SER A 53 5.24 -7.70 7.76
C SER A 53 3.75 -7.99 7.71
N PHE A 54 3.35 -9.03 6.98
CA PHE A 54 1.96 -9.45 6.90
C PHE A 54 1.75 -10.84 7.53
N LYS A 55 0.52 -11.12 7.93
CA LYS A 55 0.02 -12.43 8.31
C LYS A 55 -1.28 -12.73 7.58
N LEU A 56 -1.38 -13.97 7.10
CA LEU A 56 -2.57 -14.51 6.47
C LEU A 56 -3.34 -15.31 7.52
N HIS A 57 -4.63 -15.00 7.67
CA HIS A 57 -5.49 -15.53 8.72
C HIS A 57 -6.67 -16.28 8.11
N ASN A 58 -6.87 -17.53 8.51
CA ASN A 58 -8.07 -18.26 8.13
C ASN A 58 -9.28 -17.80 8.95
N LEU A 59 -10.48 -18.11 8.46
CA LEU A 59 -11.74 -17.75 9.11
C LEU A 59 -11.90 -18.31 10.54
N ASN A 60 -11.16 -19.37 10.88
CA ASN A 60 -11.22 -20.06 12.17
C ASN A 60 -9.98 -19.80 13.05
N ASP A 61 -9.12 -18.84 12.67
CA ASP A 61 -7.99 -18.46 13.51
C ASP A 61 -8.48 -17.79 14.80
N ALA A 62 -7.76 -18.01 15.91
CA ALA A 62 -8.15 -17.51 17.24
C ALA A 62 -8.39 -15.98 17.33
N ILE A 63 -7.73 -15.19 16.47
CA ILE A 63 -7.96 -13.73 16.39
C ILE A 63 -9.39 -13.38 15.97
N ASN A 64 -10.08 -14.31 15.31
CA ASN A 64 -11.41 -14.16 14.74
C ASN A 64 -12.52 -14.78 15.61
N ASP A 65 -12.19 -15.45 16.72
CA ASP A 65 -13.15 -16.19 17.55
C ASP A 65 -14.26 -15.28 18.12
N THR A 66 -13.91 -14.03 18.41
CA THR A 66 -14.82 -13.04 19.00
C THR A 66 -15.38 -12.05 17.98
N LEU A 67 -14.94 -12.13 16.72
CA LEU A 67 -15.36 -11.18 15.68
C LEU A 67 -16.59 -11.70 14.93
N PRO A 68 -17.57 -10.83 14.62
CA PRO A 68 -18.64 -11.14 13.68
C PRO A 68 -18.07 -11.64 12.35
N PHE A 69 -18.78 -12.53 11.66
CA PHE A 69 -18.29 -13.17 10.43
C PHE A 69 -17.77 -12.17 9.38
N GLN A 70 -18.47 -11.06 9.18
CA GLN A 70 -18.09 -10.02 8.21
C GLN A 70 -16.82 -9.25 8.62
N ASP A 71 -16.52 -9.17 9.91
CA ASP A 71 -15.37 -8.43 10.44
C ASP A 71 -14.15 -9.33 10.65
N LYS A 72 -14.28 -10.64 10.39
CA LYS A 72 -13.16 -11.58 10.48
C LYS A 72 -12.03 -11.13 9.57
N ILE A 73 -10.84 -11.10 10.15
CA ILE A 73 -9.62 -10.61 9.53
C ILE A 73 -9.02 -11.74 8.70
N LEU A 74 -8.66 -11.43 7.45
CA LEU A 74 -8.04 -12.35 6.51
C LEU A 74 -6.57 -11.99 6.29
N VAL A 75 -6.26 -10.70 6.23
CA VAL A 75 -4.88 -10.23 6.06
C VAL A 75 -4.61 -9.16 7.11
N GLU A 76 -3.64 -9.43 7.97
CA GLU A 76 -3.14 -8.50 8.97
C GLU A 76 -1.77 -7.96 8.52
N TYR A 77 -1.56 -6.65 8.67
CA TYR A 77 -0.26 -6.01 8.47
C TYR A 77 0.25 -5.45 9.78
N LYS A 78 1.54 -5.65 10.03
CA LYS A 78 2.21 -5.25 11.27
C LYS A 78 3.29 -4.24 10.96
N ILE A 79 3.29 -3.17 11.74
CA ILE A 79 4.36 -2.17 11.74
C ILE A 79 4.78 -2.01 13.18
N ARG A 80 5.98 -2.52 13.51
CA ARG A 80 6.46 -2.67 14.90
C ARG A 80 5.39 -3.38 15.76
N ASP A 81 4.99 -2.79 16.88
CA ASP A 81 4.01 -3.37 17.80
C ASP A 81 2.55 -3.12 17.38
N SER A 82 2.32 -2.32 16.33
CA SER A 82 0.99 -2.02 15.83
C SER A 82 0.53 -3.06 14.81
N ARG A 83 -0.75 -3.45 14.90
CA ARG A 83 -1.40 -4.42 14.00
C ARG A 83 -2.58 -3.75 13.31
N TYR A 84 -2.72 -4.01 12.01
CA TYR A 84 -3.73 -3.39 11.16
C TYR A 84 -4.38 -4.43 10.27
N SER A 85 -5.71 -4.49 10.25
CA SER A 85 -6.43 -5.27 9.25
C SER A 85 -6.29 -4.60 7.88
N ILE A 86 -5.83 -5.37 6.89
CA ILE A 86 -5.76 -4.98 5.48
C ILE A 86 -6.99 -5.51 4.75
N PHE A 87 -7.36 -6.77 4.95
CA PHE A 87 -8.58 -7.35 4.37
C PHE A 87 -9.39 -8.08 5.44
N THR A 88 -10.70 -7.89 5.37
CA THR A 88 -11.73 -8.61 6.12
C THR A 88 -12.65 -9.37 5.17
N VAL A 89 -13.52 -10.23 5.73
CA VAL A 89 -14.58 -10.89 4.95
C VAL A 89 -15.51 -9.88 4.27
N SER A 90 -15.85 -8.79 4.96
CA SER A 90 -16.67 -7.71 4.39
C SER A 90 -16.01 -7.08 3.16
N ASP A 91 -14.70 -6.85 3.20
CA ASP A 91 -13.96 -6.30 2.05
C ASP A 91 -14.08 -7.20 0.82
N LEU A 92 -13.94 -8.51 0.99
CA LEU A 92 -14.10 -9.49 -0.08
C LEU A 92 -15.52 -9.47 -0.66
N LEU A 93 -16.54 -9.41 0.19
CA LEU A 93 -17.94 -9.46 -0.22
C LEU A 93 -18.44 -8.16 -0.86
N SER A 94 -17.83 -7.03 -0.52
CA SER A 94 -18.21 -5.68 -0.97
C SER A 94 -17.31 -5.13 -2.08
N SER A 95 -16.38 -5.93 -2.59
CA SER A 95 -15.52 -5.51 -3.70
C SER A 95 -16.34 -5.22 -4.97
N PRO A 96 -16.03 -4.13 -5.71
CA PRO A 96 -16.72 -3.81 -6.95
C PRO A 96 -16.32 -4.74 -8.11
N TYR A 97 -15.32 -5.60 -7.92
CA TYR A 97 -14.84 -6.56 -8.89
C TYR A 97 -14.76 -7.96 -8.26
N PRO A 98 -14.93 -9.04 -9.04
CA PRO A 98 -14.82 -10.41 -8.55
C PRO A 98 -13.35 -10.78 -8.26
N PHE A 99 -13.12 -11.65 -7.28
CA PHE A 99 -11.77 -12.19 -7.02
C PHE A 99 -11.51 -13.43 -7.89
N ASP A 100 -11.24 -13.20 -9.17
CA ASP A 100 -10.93 -14.22 -10.18
C ASP A 100 -9.66 -13.87 -10.99
N GLU A 101 -9.26 -14.78 -11.89
CA GLU A 101 -8.05 -14.65 -12.71
C GLU A 101 -8.04 -13.39 -13.60
N GLN A 102 -9.22 -12.89 -14.00
CA GLN A 102 -9.33 -11.69 -14.83
C GLN A 102 -9.05 -10.41 -14.03
N SER A 103 -9.21 -10.48 -12.71
CA SER A 103 -9.15 -9.32 -11.81
C SER A 103 -7.86 -9.26 -10.98
N GLU A 104 -6.89 -10.15 -11.23
CA GLU A 104 -5.65 -10.26 -10.46
C GLU A 104 -4.88 -8.94 -10.33
N GLY A 105 -4.80 -8.16 -11.41
CA GLY A 105 -4.16 -6.84 -11.39
C GLY A 105 -4.83 -5.87 -10.43
N ASN A 106 -6.17 -5.90 -10.34
CA ASN A 106 -6.93 -5.07 -9.41
C ASN A 106 -6.69 -5.50 -7.96
N ILE A 107 -6.66 -6.82 -7.69
CA ILE A 107 -6.38 -7.36 -6.36
C ILE A 107 -5.00 -6.91 -5.89
N LEU A 108 -3.98 -7.07 -6.73
CA LEU A 108 -2.61 -6.68 -6.42
C LEU A 108 -2.48 -5.17 -6.18
N GLY A 109 -3.13 -4.36 -7.03
CA GLY A 109 -3.21 -2.92 -6.85
C GLY A 109 -3.84 -2.53 -5.50
N GLU A 110 -4.97 -3.14 -5.14
CA GLU A 110 -5.65 -2.86 -3.88
C GLU A 110 -4.84 -3.31 -2.66
N ILE A 111 -4.12 -4.44 -2.72
CA ILE A 111 -3.20 -4.85 -1.66
C ILE A 111 -2.09 -3.81 -1.47
N ALA A 112 -1.46 -3.37 -2.57
CA ALA A 112 -0.39 -2.37 -2.55
C ALA A 112 -0.86 -1.02 -1.96
N GLU A 113 -2.03 -0.59 -2.38
CA GLU A 113 -2.68 0.63 -1.92
C GLU A 113 -2.96 0.56 -0.41
N ARG A 114 -3.61 -0.51 0.07
CA ARG A 114 -3.93 -0.66 1.50
C ARG A 114 -2.68 -0.73 2.37
N ILE A 115 -1.63 -1.44 1.94
CA ILE A 115 -0.35 -1.50 2.67
C ILE A 115 0.34 -0.13 2.70
N SER A 116 0.51 0.50 1.54
CA SER A 116 1.18 1.81 1.42
C SER A 116 0.45 2.89 2.23
N ARG A 117 -0.88 2.86 2.29
CA ARG A 117 -1.69 3.70 3.18
C ARG A 117 -1.35 3.51 4.65
N ARG A 118 -1.28 2.28 5.15
CA ARG A 118 -0.94 2.00 6.57
C ARG A 118 0.46 2.50 6.91
N ILE A 119 1.42 2.25 6.02
CA ILE A 119 2.80 2.73 6.17
C ILE A 119 2.82 4.26 6.21
N THR A 120 2.11 4.93 5.30
CA THR A 120 2.08 6.40 5.22
C THR A 120 1.40 7.02 6.43
N LYS A 121 0.28 6.47 6.91
CA LYS A 121 -0.38 6.95 8.14
C LYS A 121 0.52 6.77 9.36
N TYR A 122 1.19 5.63 9.46
CA TYR A 122 2.18 5.40 10.51
C TYR A 122 3.36 6.37 10.41
N PHE A 123 3.89 6.59 9.21
CA PHE A 123 4.97 7.53 8.94
C PHE A 123 4.62 8.92 9.45
N LEU A 124 3.50 9.48 8.99
CA LEU A 124 3.08 10.85 9.33
C LEU A 124 2.83 11.02 10.83
N LYS A 125 2.26 10.01 11.51
CA LYS A 125 2.03 10.04 12.97
C LYS A 125 3.34 10.12 13.77
N HIS A 126 4.44 9.58 13.23
CA HIS A 126 5.72 9.49 13.95
C HIS A 126 6.83 10.37 13.35
N LEU A 127 6.53 11.12 12.29
CA LEU A 127 7.50 11.96 11.59
C LEU A 127 8.03 13.09 12.49
N HIS A 128 7.13 13.88 13.09
CA HIS A 128 7.48 14.92 14.05
C HIS A 128 6.49 14.96 15.22
N ARG A 129 7.00 15.24 16.44
CA ARG A 129 6.16 15.39 17.66
C ARG A 129 5.13 16.52 17.54
N SER A 130 5.46 17.58 16.82
CA SER A 130 4.57 18.73 16.55
C SER A 130 3.68 18.54 15.32
N GLY A 131 3.89 17.46 14.56
CA GLY A 131 3.07 17.10 13.43
C GLY A 131 1.73 16.54 13.87
N LYS A 132 0.66 16.96 13.20
CA LYS A 132 -0.68 16.42 13.42
C LYS A 132 -1.28 16.04 12.09
N THR A 133 -1.84 14.83 12.00
CA THR A 133 -2.70 14.47 10.87
C THR A 133 -4.05 15.15 11.04
N GLY A 134 -4.43 16.01 10.10
CA GLY A 134 -5.69 16.76 10.08
C GLY A 134 -6.85 16.00 9.44
N GLY A 135 -7.93 16.75 9.15
CA GLY A 135 -9.28 16.30 8.79
C GLY A 135 -9.37 15.20 7.72
N ILE A 136 -10.55 14.57 7.66
CA ILE A 136 -10.91 13.30 6.97
C ILE A 136 -10.19 12.02 7.43
N PHE A 137 -9.11 12.11 8.22
CA PHE A 137 -8.37 10.94 8.75
C PHE A 137 -8.36 10.82 10.27
N ASP A 138 -9.13 11.68 10.94
CA ASP A 138 -9.37 11.66 12.38
C ASP A 138 -10.35 10.54 12.75
N GLN A 139 -10.15 9.94 13.91
CA GLN A 139 -10.97 8.89 14.53
C GLN A 139 -12.39 9.37 14.90
N ASN A 140 -12.63 10.69 14.83
CA ASN A 140 -13.95 11.31 14.97
C ASN A 140 -14.73 11.42 13.65
N PHE A 141 -14.18 10.93 12.52
CA PHE A 141 -14.91 10.90 11.25
C PHE A 141 -15.87 9.69 11.22
N ASP A 142 -17.17 9.96 11.30
CA ASP A 142 -18.23 8.94 11.29
C ASP A 142 -18.67 8.61 9.86
N ILE A 143 -18.25 7.44 9.37
CA ILE A 143 -18.60 6.87 8.06
C ILE A 143 -20.03 6.29 8.00
N LYS A 144 -20.86 6.48 9.03
CA LYS A 144 -22.28 6.10 9.00
C LYS A 144 -23.21 7.30 8.86
N ASN A 145 -22.70 8.54 8.96
CA ASN A 145 -23.43 9.80 8.77
C ASN A 145 -22.90 10.58 7.55
N CYS A 146 -23.18 10.04 6.37
CA CYS A 146 -22.40 10.25 5.14
C CYS A 146 -23.09 10.95 3.98
N GLU A 147 -24.41 11.10 4.05
CA GLU A 147 -25.25 10.93 2.85
C GLU A 147 -25.05 11.98 1.74
N ASN A 148 -24.24 13.04 1.94
CA ASN A 148 -24.00 14.11 0.98
C ASN A 148 -22.51 14.49 0.80
N PHE A 149 -21.55 13.55 0.83
CA PHE A 149 -20.11 13.86 0.79
C PHE A 149 -19.64 14.73 -0.40
N ILE A 150 -19.59 16.04 -0.19
CA ILE A 150 -18.67 16.99 -0.79
C ILE A 150 -17.64 17.31 0.29
N VAL A 151 -16.35 17.11 0.03
CA VAL A 151 -15.31 17.60 0.94
C VAL A 151 -14.32 18.44 0.15
N ALA A 152 -14.51 19.74 0.27
CA ALA A 152 -13.98 20.85 -0.53
C ALA A 152 -14.61 20.97 -1.93
N HIS A 153 -15.18 22.14 -2.20
CA HIS A 153 -15.69 22.52 -3.51
C HIS A 153 -15.25 23.94 -3.84
N THR A 154 -15.03 24.18 -5.13
CA THR A 154 -14.93 25.51 -5.73
C THR A 154 -16.00 25.63 -6.80
N ARG A 155 -16.00 26.74 -7.57
CA ARG A 155 -16.84 26.88 -8.76
C ARG A 155 -16.58 25.77 -9.79
N ASP A 156 -15.34 25.32 -9.90
CA ASP A 156 -14.87 24.50 -11.01
C ASP A 156 -14.63 23.03 -10.61
N TYR A 157 -14.42 22.75 -9.32
CA TYR A 157 -14.04 21.42 -8.83
C TYR A 157 -14.74 21.02 -7.55
N VAL A 158 -14.96 19.71 -7.40
CA VAL A 158 -15.47 19.07 -6.19
C VAL A 158 -14.57 17.89 -5.84
N LEU A 159 -14.13 17.79 -4.59
CA LEU A 159 -13.44 16.62 -4.07
C LEU A 159 -14.45 15.76 -3.28
N LYS A 160 -14.58 14.49 -3.65
CA LYS A 160 -15.55 13.54 -3.10
C LYS A 160 -14.83 12.30 -2.54
N ILE A 161 -15.29 11.80 -1.40
CA ILE A 161 -14.84 10.51 -0.85
C ILE A 161 -15.77 9.43 -1.40
N GLN A 162 -15.23 8.43 -2.10
CA GLN A 162 -16.03 7.33 -2.66
C GLN A 162 -16.06 6.11 -1.73
N LYS A 163 -14.89 5.65 -1.31
CA LYS A 163 -14.70 4.58 -0.33
C LYS A 163 -13.49 4.97 0.49
N TYR A 164 -13.61 5.16 1.79
CA TYR A 164 -12.50 5.68 2.57
C TYR A 164 -11.23 4.83 2.35
N PRO A 165 -10.06 5.42 2.06
CA PRO A 165 -9.79 6.83 1.69
C PRO A 165 -9.59 7.14 0.17
N ASN A 166 -10.15 6.35 -0.75
CA ASN A 166 -10.26 6.68 -2.17
C ASN A 166 -11.07 7.98 -2.34
N LEU A 167 -10.39 8.98 -2.88
CA LEU A 167 -10.94 10.29 -3.17
C LEU A 167 -10.97 10.48 -4.68
N ILE A 168 -12.10 11.00 -5.17
CA ILE A 168 -12.28 11.40 -6.55
C ILE A 168 -12.29 12.92 -6.63
N ILE A 169 -11.54 13.47 -7.58
CA ILE A 169 -11.72 14.86 -8.01
C ILE A 169 -12.69 14.86 -9.20
N LEU A 170 -13.72 15.68 -9.08
CA LEU A 170 -14.74 15.92 -10.08
C LEU A 170 -14.59 17.35 -10.62
N LYS A 171 -14.72 17.54 -11.93
CA LYS A 171 -14.74 18.85 -12.58
C LYS A 171 -16.17 19.20 -13.00
N HIS A 172 -16.60 20.42 -12.74
CA HIS A 172 -17.86 20.94 -13.25
C HIS A 172 -17.67 21.42 -14.71
N SER A 173 -18.09 20.59 -15.66
CA SER A 173 -17.96 20.87 -17.11
C SER A 173 -19.29 20.89 -17.86
N GLY A 174 -20.41 20.63 -17.18
CA GLY A 174 -21.73 20.48 -17.79
C GLY A 174 -21.94 19.15 -18.53
N HIS A 175 -20.92 18.29 -18.54
CA HIS A 175 -20.93 16.96 -19.16
C HIS A 175 -20.84 15.89 -18.05
N GLY A 176 -21.22 14.64 -18.36
CA GLY A 176 -21.23 13.56 -17.37
C GLY A 176 -22.44 13.57 -16.42
N LYS A 177 -22.37 12.78 -15.34
CA LYS A 177 -23.51 12.59 -14.43
C LYS A 177 -23.68 13.84 -13.57
N TYR A 178 -24.86 14.47 -13.63
CA TYR A 178 -25.17 15.73 -12.94
C TYR A 178 -24.28 16.92 -13.35
N GLY A 179 -23.69 16.89 -14.54
CA GLY A 179 -22.81 17.97 -15.04
C GLY A 179 -21.37 17.92 -14.53
N TYR A 180 -20.98 16.81 -13.89
CA TYR A 180 -19.63 16.56 -13.38
C TYR A 180 -18.94 15.41 -14.11
N GLU A 181 -17.65 15.58 -14.37
CA GLU A 181 -16.77 14.56 -14.94
C GLU A 181 -15.72 14.11 -13.92
N ASN A 182 -15.47 12.80 -13.87
CA ASN A 182 -14.36 12.24 -13.09
C ASN A 182 -13.04 12.53 -13.80
N ILE A 183 -12.13 13.22 -13.11
CA ILE A 183 -10.82 13.56 -13.66
C ILE A 183 -9.67 12.78 -13.02
N LYS A 184 -9.79 12.34 -11.76
CA LYS A 184 -8.76 11.54 -11.08
C LYS A 184 -9.30 10.80 -9.85
N GLU A 185 -8.95 9.53 -9.72
CA GLU A 185 -9.06 8.75 -8.47
C GLU A 185 -7.67 8.61 -7.83
N LEU A 186 -7.62 8.67 -6.49
CA LEU A 186 -6.38 8.69 -5.73
C LEU A 186 -6.22 7.46 -4.82
N ASP A 187 -5.07 6.81 -4.95
CA ASP A 187 -4.59 5.76 -4.05
C ASP A 187 -4.39 6.29 -2.63
N GLY A 188 -4.29 7.59 -2.39
CA GLY A 188 -4.41 8.13 -1.05
C GLY A 188 -4.22 9.64 -1.01
N PHE A 189 -4.76 10.25 0.03
CA PHE A 189 -4.68 11.68 0.28
C PHE A 189 -4.48 11.86 1.77
N PHE A 190 -3.62 12.78 2.20
CA PHE A 190 -3.35 12.99 3.61
C PHE A 190 -3.20 14.49 3.89
N ASP A 191 -3.87 14.96 4.94
CA ASP A 191 -3.71 16.30 5.49
C ASP A 191 -2.74 16.22 6.68
N TYR A 192 -1.56 16.82 6.55
CA TYR A 192 -0.55 16.89 7.60
C TYR A 192 -0.28 18.34 7.97
N ARG A 193 -0.49 18.68 9.24
CA ARG A 193 -0.30 20.02 9.79
C ARG A 193 0.99 20.05 10.58
N PHE A 194 1.89 20.96 10.21
CA PHE A 194 3.18 21.11 10.86
C PHE A 194 3.52 22.59 11.00
N MET A 195 3.78 23.02 12.24
CA MET A 195 4.11 24.41 12.60
C MET A 195 3.12 25.44 12.00
N GLY A 196 1.82 25.15 12.06
CA GLY A 196 0.77 26.04 11.56
C GLY A 196 0.57 26.03 10.04
N ARG A 197 1.38 25.26 9.28
CA ARG A 197 1.22 25.09 7.84
C ARG A 197 0.53 23.77 7.50
N ARG A 198 -0.26 23.80 6.42
CA ARG A 198 -0.96 22.63 5.88
C ARG A 198 -0.14 22.01 4.76
N HIS A 199 0.11 20.71 4.85
CA HIS A 199 0.82 19.92 3.86
C HIS A 199 -0.15 18.85 3.36
N ILE A 200 -0.53 18.93 2.09
CA ILE A 200 -1.37 17.94 1.42
C ILE A 200 -0.45 16.94 0.72
N ILE A 201 -0.55 15.67 1.11
CA ILE A 201 0.21 14.58 0.51
C ILE A 201 -0.74 13.73 -0.33
N VAL A 202 -0.45 13.58 -1.61
CA VAL A 202 -1.14 12.66 -2.50
C VAL A 202 -0.27 11.43 -2.69
N LEU A 203 -0.82 10.25 -2.39
CA LEU A 203 -0.16 8.96 -2.51
C LEU A 203 -0.57 8.29 -3.83
N GLU A 204 0.41 7.71 -4.51
CA GLU A 204 0.21 6.77 -5.62
C GLU A 204 1.07 5.52 -5.39
N SER A 205 0.51 4.34 -5.62
CA SER A 205 1.13 3.04 -5.39
C SER A 205 1.25 2.25 -6.69
N LYS A 206 2.47 1.77 -7.01
CA LYS A 206 2.77 1.02 -8.24
C LYS A 206 3.61 -0.22 -7.92
N LEU A 207 3.13 -1.41 -8.28
CA LEU A 207 3.88 -2.67 -8.08
C LEU A 207 4.73 -3.10 -9.29
N GLU A 208 4.53 -2.47 -10.44
CA GLU A 208 5.16 -2.89 -11.70
C GLU A 208 5.97 -1.75 -12.31
N LYS A 209 5.47 -1.16 -13.39
CA LYS A 209 6.12 -0.07 -14.08
C LYS A 209 5.62 1.26 -13.52
N ILE A 210 6.56 2.12 -13.16
CA ILE A 210 6.27 3.54 -12.94
C ILE A 210 5.83 4.11 -14.30
N ASN A 211 4.52 4.34 -14.46
CA ASN A 211 3.96 5.03 -15.61
C ASN A 211 3.21 6.27 -15.10
N VAL A 212 3.99 7.28 -14.73
CA VAL A 212 3.48 8.52 -14.16
C VAL A 212 3.55 9.60 -15.23
N ASP A 213 2.40 10.03 -15.71
CA ASP A 213 2.29 11.21 -16.56
C ASP A 213 2.25 12.47 -15.68
N CYS A 214 3.38 13.18 -15.62
CA CYS A 214 3.49 14.37 -14.79
C CYS A 214 2.65 15.54 -15.31
N ASP A 215 2.42 15.64 -16.62
CA ASP A 215 1.57 16.71 -17.17
C ASP A 215 0.11 16.47 -16.79
N ASP A 216 -0.35 15.22 -16.89
CA ASP A 216 -1.66 14.80 -16.40
C ASP A 216 -1.81 15.07 -14.90
N LEU A 217 -0.83 14.67 -14.08
CA LEU A 217 -0.86 14.91 -12.63
C LEU A 217 -0.92 16.41 -12.30
N ILE A 218 -0.13 17.25 -12.96
CA ILE A 218 -0.16 18.69 -12.71
C ILE A 218 -1.53 19.26 -13.11
N LYS A 219 -1.99 18.93 -14.32
CA LYS A 219 -3.21 19.50 -14.90
C LYS A 219 -4.48 19.04 -14.20
N ASN A 220 -4.60 17.74 -13.95
CA ASN A 220 -5.86 17.09 -13.52
C ASN A 220 -5.90 16.76 -12.03
N LEU A 221 -4.77 16.88 -11.31
CA LEU A 221 -4.71 16.67 -9.87
C LEU A 221 -4.23 17.91 -9.12
N PHE A 222 -2.99 18.35 -9.33
CA PHE A 222 -2.40 19.40 -8.47
C PHE A 222 -2.99 20.78 -8.72
N ASN A 223 -3.29 21.15 -9.97
CA ASN A 223 -3.98 22.41 -10.27
C ASN A 223 -5.37 22.50 -9.62
N PRO A 224 -6.25 21.49 -9.76
CA PRO A 224 -7.50 21.44 -9.00
C PRO A 224 -7.30 21.52 -7.48
N LEU A 225 -6.33 20.78 -6.95
CA LEU A 225 -6.05 20.80 -5.50
C LEU A 225 -5.56 22.16 -5.00
N ARG A 226 -4.79 22.91 -5.79
CA ARG A 226 -4.40 24.29 -5.45
C ARG A 226 -5.61 25.21 -5.34
N GLN A 227 -6.60 25.04 -6.20
CA GLN A 227 -7.83 25.82 -6.09
C GLN A 227 -8.64 25.45 -4.84
N LEU A 228 -8.68 24.15 -4.50
CA LEU A 228 -9.37 23.66 -3.31
C LEU A 228 -8.63 24.03 -2.01
N PHE A 229 -7.30 24.12 -2.04
CA PHE A 229 -6.44 24.32 -0.87
C PHE A 229 -5.30 25.32 -1.16
N PRO A 230 -5.60 26.61 -1.40
CA PRO A 230 -4.63 27.59 -1.89
C PRO A 230 -3.45 27.84 -0.95
N ASP A 231 -3.65 27.77 0.36
CA ASP A 231 -2.61 28.03 1.36
C ASP A 231 -1.80 26.78 1.75
N SER A 232 -1.95 25.68 1.02
CA SER A 232 -1.31 24.40 1.33
C SER A 232 -0.05 24.17 0.51
N LYS A 233 0.91 23.46 1.10
CA LYS A 233 2.02 22.85 0.36
C LYS A 233 1.62 21.47 -0.14
N PHE A 234 1.98 21.15 -1.38
CA PHE A 234 1.63 19.87 -1.98
C PHE A 234 2.84 18.95 -2.09
N TYR A 235 2.61 17.67 -1.82
CA TYR A 235 3.60 16.61 -1.96
C TYR A 235 3.00 15.43 -2.72
N TYR A 236 3.77 14.89 -3.65
CA TYR A 236 3.50 13.65 -4.34
C TYR A 236 4.33 12.54 -3.70
N LEU A 237 3.68 11.51 -3.16
CA LEU A 237 4.31 10.34 -2.58
C LEU A 237 4.11 9.15 -3.51
N LEU A 238 5.18 8.72 -4.16
CA LEU A 238 5.17 7.52 -5.01
C LEU A 238 5.71 6.33 -4.22
N PHE A 239 4.86 5.33 -4.04
CA PHE A 239 5.18 4.06 -3.39
C PHE A 239 5.37 2.98 -4.46
N THR A 240 6.58 2.44 -4.60
CA THR A 240 6.86 1.44 -5.64
C THR A 240 7.95 0.46 -5.24
N ASP A 241 8.23 -0.55 -6.03
CA ASP A 241 9.36 -1.43 -5.77
C ASP A 241 10.71 -0.67 -5.74
N LYS A 242 11.62 -1.16 -4.90
CA LYS A 242 12.95 -0.56 -4.72
C LYS A 242 13.75 -0.47 -6.03
N TYR A 243 13.57 -1.44 -6.92
CA TYR A 243 14.33 -1.52 -8.16
C TYR A 243 13.86 -0.51 -9.20
N SER A 244 12.62 -0.03 -9.14
CA SER A 244 12.13 1.04 -10.00
C SER A 244 12.64 2.43 -9.59
N ILE A 245 13.02 2.61 -8.31
CA ILE A 245 13.53 3.89 -7.79
C ILE A 245 15.04 3.98 -7.94
N TYR A 246 15.78 2.97 -7.50
CA TYR A 246 17.23 3.05 -7.34
C TYR A 246 17.98 2.26 -8.41
N SER A 247 19.13 2.77 -8.85
CA SER A 247 20.08 1.98 -9.64
C SER A 247 20.80 0.95 -8.77
N GLY A 248 21.20 -0.19 -9.35
CA GLY A 248 21.81 -1.33 -8.62
C GLY A 248 23.16 -1.06 -7.93
N GLY A 249 23.78 0.12 -8.12
CA GLY A 249 25.00 0.54 -7.44
C GLY A 249 24.72 1.53 -6.30
N SER A 250 25.36 1.33 -5.15
CA SER A 250 25.45 2.33 -4.08
C SER A 250 26.84 2.96 -4.10
N ILE A 251 26.92 4.29 -4.19
CA ILE A 251 28.18 5.04 -4.08
C ILE A 251 28.19 5.68 -2.70
N GLU A 252 29.21 5.40 -1.88
CA GLU A 252 29.36 5.93 -0.51
C GLU A 252 28.08 5.83 0.37
N ARG A 253 27.38 4.69 0.33
CA ARG A 253 26.11 4.42 1.05
C ARG A 253 24.90 5.24 0.59
N LEU A 254 25.03 6.17 -0.35
CA LEU A 254 23.91 6.88 -0.96
C LEU A 254 23.39 6.13 -2.18
N ARG A 255 22.06 6.11 -2.31
CA ARG A 255 21.37 5.41 -3.40
C ARG A 255 21.11 6.39 -4.54
N LYS A 256 21.68 6.11 -5.71
CA LYS A 256 21.44 6.87 -6.93
C LYS A 256 20.04 6.58 -7.46
N LEU A 257 19.28 7.64 -7.78
CA LEU A 257 17.99 7.53 -8.43
C LEU A 257 18.14 7.15 -9.90
N LYS A 258 17.19 6.34 -10.39
CA LYS A 258 17.04 6.11 -11.83
C LYS A 258 16.52 7.37 -12.52
N GLN A 259 16.75 7.45 -13.83
CA GLN A 259 16.40 8.62 -14.64
C GLN A 259 14.90 8.95 -14.60
N LEU A 260 14.02 7.94 -14.57
CA LEU A 260 12.58 8.18 -14.56
C LEU A 260 12.09 8.84 -13.24
N PRO A 261 12.43 8.32 -12.03
CA PRO A 261 12.21 9.05 -10.77
C PRO A 261 12.77 10.47 -10.76
N VAL A 262 13.95 10.69 -11.34
CA VAL A 262 14.55 12.03 -11.46
C VAL A 262 13.66 12.95 -12.29
N LYS A 263 13.24 12.52 -13.48
CA LYS A 263 12.35 13.31 -14.35
C LYS A 263 11.03 13.66 -13.65
N ILE A 264 10.45 12.72 -12.91
CA ILE A 264 9.22 12.96 -12.12
C ILE A 264 9.48 14.03 -11.06
N TYR A 265 10.56 13.89 -10.29
CA TYR A 265 10.92 14.86 -9.27
C TYR A 265 11.14 16.26 -9.83
N GLU A 266 11.98 16.39 -10.86
CA GLU A 266 12.31 17.70 -11.45
C GLU A 266 11.07 18.39 -12.00
N LYS A 267 10.22 17.65 -12.71
CA LYS A 267 9.01 18.21 -13.32
C LYS A 267 7.98 18.67 -12.28
N LEU A 268 7.76 17.88 -11.23
CA LEU A 268 6.86 18.26 -10.14
C LEU A 268 7.43 19.40 -9.28
N LEU A 269 8.76 19.42 -9.07
CA LEU A 269 9.43 20.48 -8.33
C LEU A 269 9.30 21.84 -9.03
N LEU A 270 9.41 21.87 -10.36
CA LEU A 270 9.20 23.10 -11.16
C LEU A 270 7.80 23.69 -10.95
N ASP A 271 6.81 22.83 -10.67
CA ASP A 271 5.43 23.23 -10.37
C ASP A 271 5.22 23.46 -8.86
N GLY A 272 6.26 23.40 -8.03
CA GLY A 272 6.19 23.63 -6.59
C GLY A 272 5.62 22.46 -5.78
N VAL A 273 5.60 21.25 -6.35
CA VAL A 273 5.18 20.02 -5.67
C VAL A 273 6.41 19.24 -5.22
N GLY A 274 6.51 18.95 -3.92
CA GLY A 274 7.59 18.10 -3.39
C GLY A 274 7.37 16.64 -3.74
N THR A 275 8.42 15.86 -4.00
CA THR A 275 8.29 14.44 -4.36
C THR A 275 8.98 13.54 -3.35
N LEU A 276 8.23 12.55 -2.84
CA LEU A 276 8.68 11.59 -1.86
C LEU A 276 8.63 10.18 -2.48
N PHE A 277 9.77 9.48 -2.47
CA PHE A 277 9.86 8.12 -2.99
C PHE A 277 9.91 7.10 -1.86
N PHE A 278 8.89 6.24 -1.80
CA PHE A 278 8.74 5.20 -0.79
C PHE A 278 8.83 3.83 -1.45
N THR A 279 9.29 2.83 -0.70
CA THR A 279 9.52 1.49 -1.24
C THR A 279 8.78 0.42 -0.45
N PHE A 280 8.21 -0.56 -1.15
CA PHE A 280 7.74 -1.79 -0.50
C PHE A 280 8.92 -2.57 0.06
N ASN A 281 8.73 -3.15 1.25
CA ASN A 281 9.65 -4.15 1.77
C ASN A 281 9.27 -5.54 1.25
N GLU A 282 7.99 -5.72 0.94
CA GLU A 282 7.38 -6.89 0.35
C GLU A 282 7.92 -7.10 -1.06
N THR A 283 8.23 -8.34 -1.38
CA THR A 283 8.61 -8.73 -2.74
C THR A 283 7.36 -8.92 -3.60
N ARG A 284 7.51 -8.95 -4.93
CA ARG A 284 6.39 -9.30 -5.82
C ARG A 284 5.76 -10.64 -5.45
N SER A 285 6.58 -11.64 -5.11
CA SER A 285 6.10 -12.95 -4.66
C SER A 285 5.24 -12.87 -3.40
N ASP A 286 5.51 -11.92 -2.50
CA ASP A 286 4.69 -11.74 -1.30
C ASP A 286 3.32 -11.14 -1.63
N PHE A 287 3.24 -10.21 -2.58
CA PHE A 287 1.96 -9.71 -3.09
C PHE A 287 1.15 -10.82 -3.76
N GLU A 288 1.78 -11.66 -4.60
CA GLU A 288 1.11 -12.81 -5.22
C GLU A 288 0.59 -13.79 -4.17
N LYS A 289 1.36 -14.10 -3.11
CA LYS A 289 0.89 -14.95 -2.01
C LYS A 289 -0.36 -14.39 -1.32
N ILE A 290 -0.40 -13.08 -1.08
CA ILE A 290 -1.58 -12.43 -0.48
C ILE A 290 -2.77 -12.52 -1.44
N LYS A 291 -2.55 -12.24 -2.73
CA LYS A 291 -3.56 -12.33 -3.79
C LYS A 291 -4.18 -13.73 -3.87
N ASP A 292 -3.34 -14.76 -4.01
CA ASP A 292 -3.77 -16.16 -4.13
C ASP A 292 -4.57 -16.59 -2.89
N PHE A 293 -4.10 -16.18 -1.70
CA PHE A 293 -4.81 -16.43 -0.46
C PHE A 293 -6.19 -15.76 -0.43
N LEU A 294 -6.31 -14.49 -0.82
CA LEU A 294 -7.59 -13.78 -0.86
C LEU A 294 -8.56 -14.40 -1.87
N MET A 295 -8.08 -14.81 -3.05
CA MET A 295 -8.90 -15.52 -4.04
C MET A 295 -9.42 -16.85 -3.49
N LEU A 296 -8.58 -17.60 -2.76
CA LEU A 296 -9.00 -18.84 -2.10
C LEU A 296 -10.09 -18.56 -1.05
N GLN A 297 -9.88 -17.58 -0.17
CA GLN A 297 -10.86 -17.22 0.86
C GLN A 297 -12.19 -16.77 0.22
N TYR A 298 -12.13 -15.98 -0.86
CA TYR A 298 -13.31 -15.54 -1.60
C TYR A 298 -14.10 -16.72 -2.17
N LYS A 299 -13.42 -17.68 -2.81
CA LYS A 299 -14.04 -18.91 -3.33
C LYS A 299 -14.73 -19.71 -2.22
N VAL A 300 -14.06 -19.87 -1.07
CA VAL A 300 -14.62 -20.55 0.11
C VAL A 300 -15.88 -19.85 0.61
N ILE A 301 -15.83 -18.52 0.80
CA ILE A 301 -16.97 -17.74 1.31
C ILE A 301 -18.16 -17.78 0.35
N LYS A 302 -17.91 -17.76 -0.97
CA LYS A 302 -18.96 -17.81 -2.00
C LYS A 302 -19.44 -19.23 -2.32
N ASN A 303 -18.94 -20.26 -1.63
CA ASN A 303 -19.17 -21.67 -1.95
C ASN A 303 -18.88 -22.00 -3.43
N GLN A 304 -17.90 -21.33 -4.05
CA GLN A 304 -17.48 -21.63 -5.40
C GLN A 304 -16.69 -22.94 -5.41
N SER A 305 -16.97 -23.82 -6.38
CA SER A 305 -16.25 -25.08 -6.53
C SER A 305 -14.77 -24.82 -6.75
N LEU A 306 -13.92 -25.31 -5.85
CA LEU A 306 -12.48 -25.38 -6.07
C LEU A 306 -12.21 -26.53 -7.05
N THR A 307 -11.87 -26.20 -8.29
CA THR A 307 -11.44 -27.20 -9.28
C THR A 307 -9.96 -27.47 -9.09
N ILE A 308 -9.62 -28.69 -8.66
CA ILE A 308 -8.24 -29.13 -8.54
C ILE A 308 -7.93 -30.02 -9.75
N PHE A 309 -6.84 -29.71 -10.46
CA PHE A 309 -6.41 -30.49 -11.61
C PHE A 309 -5.38 -31.53 -11.19
N GLY A 310 -5.54 -32.77 -11.65
CA GLY A 310 -4.64 -33.87 -11.33
C GLY A 310 -5.29 -35.24 -11.44
N LYS A 311 -4.48 -36.30 -11.44
CA LYS A 311 -5.01 -37.65 -11.27
C LYS A 311 -5.64 -37.70 -9.87
N THR A 312 -6.91 -38.06 -9.80
CA THR A 312 -7.66 -38.06 -8.55
C THR A 312 -8.07 -39.48 -8.20
N ILE A 313 -7.77 -39.92 -6.99
CA ILE A 313 -8.30 -41.17 -6.42
C ILE A 313 -9.36 -40.77 -5.39
N ILE A 314 -10.62 -41.09 -5.69
CA ILE A 314 -11.76 -40.80 -4.83
C ILE A 314 -12.30 -42.12 -4.26
N THR A 315 -12.34 -42.21 -2.93
CA THR A 315 -12.99 -43.30 -2.20
C THR A 315 -13.95 -42.70 -1.17
N PRO A 316 -14.88 -43.48 -0.58
CA PRO A 316 -15.78 -42.98 0.47
C PRO A 316 -15.07 -42.43 1.72
N LYS A 317 -13.80 -42.77 1.94
CA LYS A 317 -13.03 -42.42 3.14
C LYS A 317 -11.84 -41.50 2.85
N GLU A 318 -11.37 -41.45 1.61
CA GLU A 318 -10.13 -40.79 1.22
C GLU A 318 -10.27 -40.12 -0.15
N LEU A 319 -9.78 -38.90 -0.26
CA LEU A 319 -9.61 -38.16 -1.51
C LEU A 319 -8.13 -37.79 -1.66
N THR A 320 -7.50 -38.30 -2.72
CA THR A 320 -6.07 -38.10 -2.97
C THR A 320 -5.85 -37.54 -4.36
N ILE A 321 -5.09 -36.45 -4.46
CA ILE A 321 -4.84 -35.71 -5.69
C ILE A 321 -3.35 -35.72 -6.00
N PHE A 322 -3.01 -36.06 -7.24
CA PHE A 322 -1.63 -36.09 -7.74
C PHE A 322 -1.42 -34.98 -8.77
N ASP A 323 -0.46 -34.10 -8.54
CA ASP A 323 -0.05 -33.05 -9.47
C ASP A 323 1.16 -33.53 -10.29
N GLY A 324 0.89 -34.18 -11.42
CA GLY A 324 1.91 -34.54 -12.43
C GLY A 324 2.95 -35.62 -12.05
N GLY A 325 2.95 -36.17 -10.82
CA GLY A 325 3.88 -37.19 -10.35
C GLY A 325 3.25 -38.33 -9.54
N GLU A 326 4.06 -39.29 -9.09
CA GLU A 326 3.61 -40.43 -8.25
C GLU A 326 3.33 -40.06 -6.79
N THR A 327 3.79 -38.89 -6.35
CA THR A 327 3.57 -38.42 -4.97
C THR A 327 2.29 -37.61 -4.93
N PRO A 328 1.36 -37.90 -3.99
CA PRO A 328 0.18 -37.07 -3.84
C PRO A 328 0.59 -35.63 -3.48
N HIS A 329 -0.13 -34.67 -4.02
CA HIS A 329 -0.03 -33.25 -3.67
C HIS A 329 -1.00 -32.89 -2.54
N ILE A 330 -2.19 -33.53 -2.51
CA ILE A 330 -3.19 -33.36 -1.46
C ILE A 330 -3.73 -34.75 -1.08
N LYS A 331 -3.86 -35.02 0.23
CA LYS A 331 -4.57 -36.19 0.76
C LYS A 331 -5.53 -35.76 1.85
N LEU A 332 -6.82 -35.94 1.60
CA LEU A 332 -7.90 -35.69 2.55
C LEU A 332 -8.50 -37.02 3.01
N VAL A 333 -8.79 -37.13 4.31
CA VAL A 333 -9.52 -38.26 4.87
C VAL A 333 -10.81 -37.76 5.49
N LYS A 334 -11.89 -38.47 5.21
CA LYS A 334 -13.22 -38.16 5.75
C LYS A 334 -13.26 -38.54 7.22
N ASP A 335 -13.49 -37.55 8.07
CA ASP A 335 -13.71 -37.76 9.49
C ASP A 335 -15.02 -38.52 9.68
N ILE A 336 -14.96 -39.63 10.43
CA ILE A 336 -16.09 -40.56 10.59
C ILE A 336 -17.19 -39.95 11.48
N GLN A 337 -16.85 -39.04 12.39
CA GLN A 337 -17.80 -38.44 13.32
C GLN A 337 -18.50 -37.23 12.72
N THR A 338 -17.74 -36.38 12.02
CA THR A 338 -18.26 -35.10 11.51
C THR A 338 -18.65 -35.16 10.04
N GLY A 339 -18.16 -36.16 9.29
CA GLY A 339 -18.37 -36.27 7.85
C GLY A 339 -17.55 -35.27 7.02
N PHE A 340 -16.77 -34.38 7.65
CA PHE A 340 -15.93 -33.41 6.96
C PHE A 340 -14.61 -34.03 6.49
N TRP A 341 -14.03 -33.43 5.45
CA TRP A 341 -12.72 -33.82 4.92
C TRP A 341 -11.60 -33.14 5.73
N ARG A 342 -10.66 -33.93 6.25
CA ARG A 342 -9.48 -33.45 6.98
C ARG A 342 -8.23 -33.73 6.17
N GLU A 343 -7.42 -32.71 5.93
CA GLU A 343 -6.11 -32.88 5.28
C GLU A 343 -5.15 -33.66 6.18
N ILE A 344 -4.43 -34.61 5.59
CA ILE A 344 -3.34 -35.35 6.24
C ILE A 344 -2.01 -34.81 5.72
N PRO A 345 -1.11 -34.34 6.60
CA PRO A 345 0.20 -33.85 6.17
C PRO A 345 0.97 -34.96 5.47
N LEU A 346 1.38 -34.69 4.24
CA LEU A 346 2.13 -35.61 3.41
C LEU A 346 3.61 -35.56 3.81
N ARG A 347 4.10 -36.63 4.43
CA ARG A 347 5.54 -36.77 4.71
C ARG A 347 6.24 -37.20 3.43
N HIS A 348 6.96 -36.27 2.79
CA HIS A 348 7.88 -36.64 1.72
C HIS A 348 8.94 -37.60 2.28
N LYS A 349 9.15 -38.75 1.63
CA LYS A 349 10.35 -39.56 1.88
C LYS A 349 11.54 -38.72 1.43
N THR A 350 12.25 -38.10 2.38
CA THR A 350 13.62 -37.65 2.13
C THR A 350 14.45 -38.89 1.83
N THR A 351 14.82 -39.09 0.57
CA THR A 351 15.92 -39.96 0.18
C THR A 351 17.19 -39.39 0.80
N ARG A 352 17.52 -39.84 2.02
CA ARG A 352 18.90 -39.80 2.50
C ARG A 352 19.69 -40.75 1.60
N ASN A 353 20.47 -40.21 0.67
CA ASN A 353 21.58 -40.96 0.10
C ASN A 353 22.56 -41.26 1.24
N PRO A 354 22.81 -42.53 1.59
CA PRO A 354 24.01 -42.89 2.32
C PRO A 354 25.20 -42.61 1.38
N ARG A 355 26.21 -41.91 1.89
CA ARG A 355 27.52 -41.85 1.25
C ARG A 355 28.18 -43.23 1.28
#